data_AF-A0AA40SLT1-F1
#
_entry.id   AF-A0AA40SLT1-F1
#
_cell.length_a   1.000
_cell.length_b   1.000
_cell.length_c   1.000
_cell.angle_alpha   90.00
_cell.angle_beta   90.00
_cell.angle_gamma   90.00
#
_symmetry.space_group_name_H-M   'P 1'
#
loop_
_entity.id
_entity.type
_entity.pdbx_description
1 polymer ?
#
loop_
_entity_poly.entity_id
_entity_poly.type
_entity_poly.pdbx_seq_one_letter_code
_entity_poly.pdbx_strand_id
1 'polypeptide(L)'
;MSTGMEQQPRRERSVLYTIVVIALVVLGVVMFATWRGDKATAEAETKAAQLIETLEGAGADVTMSPEAVARVLGTSGGATCADPNGALSRSTLLALLSNGAGGPGIRPVLVDSRLFQGQLAIIEVYCPDELDEFREFVDSLQTTSS
;
A
#
# COMPACT_ATOMS: atom_id res chain seq x y z
N MET A 1 9.35 -45.74 -47.76
CA MET A 1 8.99 -44.63 -46.85
C MET A 1 8.13 -45.23 -45.74
N SER A 2 8.76 -45.79 -44.70
CA SER A 2 8.04 -46.49 -43.64
C SER A 2 7.45 -45.46 -42.68
N THR A 3 6.13 -45.28 -42.74
CA THR A 3 5.37 -44.74 -41.62
C THR A 3 5.57 -45.70 -40.46
N GLY A 4 6.41 -45.34 -39.49
CA GLY A 4 6.53 -46.06 -38.24
C GLY A 4 5.15 -46.10 -37.60
N MET A 5 4.53 -47.28 -37.60
CA MET A 5 3.28 -47.51 -36.90
C MET A 5 3.54 -47.28 -35.42
N GLU A 6 3.08 -46.15 -34.92
CA GLU A 6 3.16 -45.74 -33.53
C GLU A 6 2.25 -46.63 -32.67
N GLN A 7 2.79 -47.78 -32.25
CA GLN A 7 2.17 -48.64 -31.24
C GLN A 7 2.51 -48.11 -29.84
N GLN A 8 1.91 -46.98 -29.46
CA GLN A 8 1.88 -46.54 -28.07
C GLN A 8 0.45 -46.72 -27.54
N PRO A 9 0.21 -47.49 -26.47
CA PRO A 9 -1.14 -47.80 -25.99
C PRO A 9 -1.92 -46.51 -25.73
N ARG A 10 -3.20 -46.49 -26.13
CA ARG A 10 -4.11 -45.34 -26.06
C ARG A 10 -4.11 -44.63 -24.69
N ARG A 11 -3.87 -45.41 -23.62
CA ARG A 11 -3.76 -44.98 -22.22
C ARG A 11 -2.49 -44.18 -21.93
N GLU A 12 -1.37 -44.50 -22.58
CA GLU A 12 -0.09 -43.84 -22.36
C GLU A 12 -0.04 -42.47 -23.05
N ARG A 13 -0.62 -42.37 -24.25
CA ARG A 13 -0.87 -41.06 -24.90
C ARG A 13 -1.84 -40.19 -24.09
N SER A 14 -2.92 -40.76 -23.54
CA SER A 14 -3.86 -39.96 -22.73
C SER A 14 -3.21 -39.46 -21.44
N VAL A 15 -2.36 -40.26 -20.80
CA VAL A 15 -1.59 -39.81 -19.62
C VAL A 15 -0.63 -38.70 -20.00
N LEU A 16 0.10 -38.84 -21.11
CA LEU A 16 1.03 -37.82 -21.59
C LEU A 16 0.29 -36.50 -21.91
N TYR A 17 -0.84 -36.55 -22.61
CA TYR A 17 -1.65 -35.35 -22.86
C TYR A 17 -2.20 -34.73 -21.58
N THR A 18 -2.60 -35.55 -20.60
CA THR A 18 -3.10 -35.05 -19.31
C THR A 18 -2.00 -34.32 -18.56
N ILE A 19 -0.79 -34.87 -18.51
CA ILE A 19 0.38 -34.23 -17.88
C ILE A 19 0.72 -32.91 -18.59
N VAL A 20 0.73 -32.90 -19.92
CA VAL A 20 1.01 -31.68 -20.71
C VAL A 20 -0.05 -30.60 -20.44
N VAL A 21 -1.33 -30.96 -20.42
CA VAL A 21 -2.41 -30.01 -20.11
C VAL A 21 -2.26 -29.45 -18.70
N ILE A 22 -1.98 -30.30 -17.70
CA ILE A 22 -1.76 -29.86 -16.33
C ILE A 22 -0.55 -28.91 -16.26
N ALA A 23 0.56 -29.24 -16.92
CA ALA A 23 1.75 -28.40 -16.95
C ALA A 23 1.46 -27.02 -17.57
N LEU A 24 0.69 -26.97 -18.67
CA LEU A 24 0.29 -25.72 -19.30
C LEU A 24 -0.64 -24.89 -18.40
N VAL A 25 -1.57 -25.53 -17.67
CA VAL A 25 -2.44 -24.85 -16.70
C VAL A 25 -1.61 -24.25 -15.56
N VAL A 26 -0.67 -25.01 -14.99
CA VAL A 26 0.21 -24.52 -13.92
C VAL A 26 1.05 -23.34 -14.40
N LEU A 27 1.67 -23.44 -15.58
CA LEU A 27 2.43 -22.33 -16.17
C LEU A 27 1.55 -21.11 -16.44
N GLY A 28 0.33 -21.30 -16.92
CA GLY A 28 -0.64 -20.22 -17.13
C GLY A 28 -1.00 -19.51 -15.82
N VAL A 29 -1.23 -20.26 -14.74
CA VAL A 29 -1.52 -19.69 -13.41
C VAL A 29 -0.31 -18.91 -12.88
N VAL A 30 0.90 -19.47 -12.96
CA VAL A 30 2.13 -18.79 -12.52
C VAL A 30 2.34 -17.50 -13.30
N MET A 31 2.27 -17.56 -14.64
CA MET A 31 2.44 -16.39 -15.50
C MET A 31 1.42 -15.29 -15.20
N PHE A 32 0.16 -15.67 -14.96
CA PHE A 32 -0.89 -14.72 -14.62
C PHE A 32 -0.67 -14.08 -13.24
N ALA A 33 -0.23 -14.88 -12.25
CA ALA A 33 0.07 -14.40 -10.91
C ALA A 33 1.25 -13.41 -10.91
N THR A 34 2.33 -13.71 -11.64
CA THR A 34 3.50 -12.81 -11.74
C THR A 34 3.14 -11.52 -12.45
N TRP A 35 2.38 -11.58 -13.54
CA TRP A 35 1.99 -10.39 -14.30
C TRP A 35 1.11 -9.43 -13.47
N ARG A 36 0.20 -9.96 -12.64
CA ARG A 36 -0.57 -9.15 -11.69
C ARG A 36 0.32 -8.55 -10.61
N GLY A 37 1.28 -9.31 -10.11
CA GLY A 37 2.27 -8.85 -9.13
C GLY A 37 3.06 -7.64 -9.64
N ASP A 38 3.63 -7.74 -10.84
CA ASP A 38 4.49 -6.69 -11.40
C ASP A 38 3.75 -5.37 -11.60
N LYS A 39 2.49 -5.42 -12.07
CA LYS A 39 1.66 -4.22 -12.23
C LYS A 39 1.33 -3.56 -10.90
N ALA A 40 0.96 -4.35 -9.89
CA ALA A 40 0.64 -3.83 -8.56
C ALA A 40 1.88 -3.20 -7.90
N THR A 41 3.05 -3.80 -8.07
CA THR A 41 4.32 -3.26 -7.55
C THR A 41 4.71 -1.96 -8.24
N ALA A 42 4.62 -1.89 -9.57
CA ALA A 42 4.95 -0.67 -10.32
C ALA A 42 4.03 0.52 -9.98
N GLU A 43 2.72 0.26 -9.79
CA GLU A 43 1.77 1.29 -9.36
C GLU A 43 2.07 1.78 -7.94
N ALA A 44 2.38 0.87 -7.01
CA ALA A 44 2.72 1.21 -5.63
C ALA A 44 4.02 2.04 -5.56
N GLU A 45 5.05 1.66 -6.32
CA GLU A 45 6.30 2.42 -6.42
C GLU A 45 6.09 3.82 -7.01
N THR A 46 5.21 3.95 -8.01
CA THR A 46 4.89 5.25 -8.62
C THR A 46 4.22 6.19 -7.63
N LYS A 47 3.21 5.71 -6.89
CA LYS A 47 2.55 6.51 -5.84
C LYS A 47 3.50 6.84 -4.69
N ALA A 48 4.37 5.91 -4.32
CA ALA A 48 5.39 6.14 -3.30
C ALA A 48 6.40 7.22 -3.72
N ALA A 49 6.85 7.19 -4.98
CA ALA A 49 7.72 8.23 -5.52
C ALA A 49 7.03 9.61 -5.54
N GLN A 50 5.76 9.65 -5.96
CA GLN A 50 4.96 10.88 -5.92
C GLN A 50 4.82 11.43 -4.49
N LEU A 51 4.59 10.56 -3.51
CA LEU A 51 4.53 10.97 -2.11
C LEU A 51 5.86 11.57 -1.64
N ILE A 52 6.99 10.93 -1.94
CA ILE A 52 8.32 11.44 -1.57
C ILE A 52 8.55 12.82 -2.19
N GLU A 53 8.23 13.00 -3.47
CA GLU A 53 8.35 14.29 -4.16
C GLU A 53 7.49 15.37 -3.51
N THR A 54 6.24 15.06 -3.14
CA THR A 54 5.37 16.03 -2.45
C THR A 54 5.91 16.43 -1.06
N LEU A 55 6.50 15.47 -0.33
CA LEU A 55 7.08 15.73 0.99
C LEU A 55 8.38 16.55 0.89
N GLU A 56 9.25 16.23 -0.07
CA GLU A 56 10.46 17.02 -0.35
C GLU A 56 10.10 18.45 -0.79
N GLY A 57 9.07 18.60 -1.64
CA GLY A 57 8.54 19.91 -2.04
C GLY A 57 7.97 20.72 -0.86
N ALA A 58 7.46 20.06 0.17
CA ALA A 58 7.03 20.68 1.42
C ALA A 58 8.20 20.95 2.41
N GLY A 59 9.44 20.65 2.01
CA GLY A 59 10.65 20.88 2.81
C GLY A 59 10.93 19.82 3.87
N ALA A 60 10.30 18.64 3.77
CA ALA A 60 10.65 17.48 4.59
C ALA A 60 11.89 16.79 4.03
N ASP A 61 12.85 16.46 4.90
CA ASP A 61 14.03 15.66 4.52
C ASP A 61 13.66 14.18 4.55
N VAL A 62 13.39 13.60 3.39
CA VAL A 62 12.92 12.21 3.25
C VAL A 62 14.09 11.33 2.81
N THR A 63 14.59 10.49 3.71
CA THR A 63 15.67 9.54 3.42
C THR A 63 15.18 8.15 3.02
N MET A 64 13.86 7.98 2.87
CA MET A 64 13.22 6.71 2.58
C MET A 64 13.20 6.43 1.09
N SER A 65 13.46 5.18 0.68
CA SER A 65 13.34 4.79 -0.72
C SER A 65 11.87 4.53 -1.11
N PRO A 66 11.48 4.75 -2.38
CA PRO A 66 10.12 4.50 -2.86
C PRO A 66 9.66 3.05 -2.60
N GLU A 67 10.56 2.07 -2.68
CA GLU A 67 10.24 0.66 -2.46
C GLU A 67 9.93 0.36 -0.98
N ALA A 68 10.55 1.09 -0.05
CA ALA A 68 10.26 0.96 1.38
C ALA A 68 8.86 1.51 1.69
N VAL A 69 8.51 2.65 1.10
CA VAL A 69 7.20 3.29 1.24
C VAL A 69 6.10 2.44 0.58
N ALA A 70 6.34 1.95 -0.65
CA ALA A 70 5.43 1.07 -1.38
C ALA A 70 5.14 -0.24 -0.62
N ARG A 71 6.11 -0.77 0.13
CA ARG A 71 5.91 -1.97 0.96
C ARG A 71 4.95 -1.75 2.14
N VAL A 72 4.90 -0.53 2.67
CA VAL A 72 4.06 -0.17 3.81
C VAL A 72 2.66 0.27 3.35
N LEU A 73 2.59 1.15 2.35
CA LEU A 73 1.35 1.76 1.89
C LEU A 73 0.68 0.98 0.74
N GLY A 74 1.42 0.18 -0.01
CA GLY A 74 0.92 -0.55 -1.17
C GLY A 74 0.35 0.40 -2.23
N THR A 75 -0.68 -0.04 -2.96
CA THR A 75 -1.41 0.79 -3.93
C THR A 75 -2.59 1.55 -3.30
N SER A 76 -3.01 1.15 -2.10
CA SER A 76 -4.25 1.58 -1.44
C SER A 76 -4.04 2.47 -0.22
N GLY A 77 -2.80 2.82 0.15
CA GLY A 77 -2.51 3.66 1.32
C GLY A 77 -2.58 2.95 2.67
N GLY A 78 -2.79 1.63 2.67
CA GLY A 78 -2.78 0.80 3.87
C GLY A 78 -3.81 1.20 4.93
N ALA A 79 -3.44 1.07 6.21
CA ALA A 79 -4.31 1.40 7.34
C ALA A 79 -4.71 2.88 7.40
N THR A 80 -3.88 3.77 6.82
CA THR A 80 -4.15 5.22 6.75
C THR A 80 -5.41 5.53 5.95
N CYS A 81 -5.69 4.72 4.94
CA CYS A 81 -6.80 4.89 4.00
C CYS A 81 -8.04 4.06 4.32
N ALA A 82 -7.98 3.19 5.34
CA ALA A 82 -9.09 2.30 5.68
C ALA A 82 -10.24 3.04 6.37
N ASP A 83 -9.90 4.00 7.24
CA ASP A 83 -10.84 4.90 7.91
C ASP A 83 -10.07 6.10 8.49
N PRO A 84 -9.57 7.02 7.64
CA PRO A 84 -8.68 8.11 8.06
C PRO A 84 -9.35 9.02 9.10
N ASN A 85 -10.67 9.19 9.01
CA ASN A 85 -11.42 10.17 9.78
C ASN A 85 -12.51 9.59 10.69
N GLY A 86 -12.58 8.27 10.81
CA GLY A 86 -13.52 7.60 11.68
C GLY A 86 -13.37 8.02 13.14
N ALA A 87 -14.47 7.90 13.89
CA ALA A 87 -14.51 8.30 15.31
C ALA A 87 -13.42 7.62 16.14
N LEU A 88 -13.10 6.35 15.85
CA LEU A 88 -12.02 5.64 16.53
C LEU A 88 -10.64 6.19 16.16
N SER A 89 -10.36 6.41 14.88
CA SER A 89 -9.09 6.98 14.38
C SER A 89 -8.86 8.37 14.95
N ARG A 90 -9.88 9.25 14.90
CA ARG A 90 -9.85 10.59 15.51
C ARG A 90 -9.61 10.54 17.01
N SER A 91 -10.34 9.70 17.73
CA SER A 91 -10.18 9.58 19.20
C SER A 91 -8.81 9.03 19.58
N THR A 92 -8.27 8.10 18.79
CA THR A 92 -6.93 7.53 19.00
C THR A 92 -5.86 8.57 18.74
N LEU A 93 -5.99 9.34 17.65
CA LEU A 93 -5.09 10.44 17.35
C LEU A 93 -5.14 11.49 18.45
N LEU A 94 -6.33 11.93 18.86
CA LEU A 94 -6.50 12.87 19.97
C LEU A 94 -5.90 12.34 21.28
N ALA A 95 -6.06 11.04 21.56
CA ALA A 95 -5.47 10.39 22.73
C ALA A 95 -3.94 10.39 22.69
N LEU A 96 -3.33 10.19 21.51
CA LEU A 96 -1.89 10.28 21.28
C LEU A 96 -1.36 11.71 21.35
N LEU A 97 -2.12 12.68 20.84
CA LEU A 97 -1.79 14.11 20.91
C LEU A 97 -1.86 14.63 22.36
N SER A 98 -2.88 14.20 23.09
CA SER A 98 -3.05 14.59 24.51
C SER A 98 -2.07 13.86 25.43
N ASN A 99 -1.66 12.63 25.09
CA ASN A 99 -0.85 11.79 25.97
C ASN A 99 0.21 10.97 25.21
N GLY A 100 1.48 11.17 25.56
CA GLY A 100 2.59 10.33 25.06
C GLY A 100 2.71 8.95 25.74
N ALA A 101 1.84 8.61 26.70
CA ALA A 101 1.86 7.34 27.44
C ALA A 101 0.44 6.92 27.86
N GLY A 102 0.13 5.61 27.79
CA GLY A 102 -1.18 5.04 28.15
C GLY A 102 -1.38 4.76 29.65
N GLY A 103 -0.77 5.53 30.56
CA GLY A 103 -0.75 5.24 32.00
C GLY A 103 -0.53 6.48 32.89
N PRO A 104 -0.38 6.30 34.22
CA PRO A 104 -0.17 7.42 35.14
C PRO A 104 1.13 8.17 34.80
N GLY A 105 1.03 9.50 34.63
CA GLY A 105 2.12 10.35 34.16
C GLY A 105 1.85 11.02 32.82
N ILE A 106 0.60 11.45 32.59
CA ILE A 106 0.20 12.16 31.36
C ILE A 106 1.03 13.44 31.22
N ARG A 107 1.75 13.54 30.09
CA ARG A 107 2.42 14.74 29.63
C ARG A 107 1.84 15.13 28.28
N PRO A 108 1.40 16.39 28.11
CA PRO A 108 0.99 16.90 26.81
C PRO A 108 2.11 16.74 25.79
N VAL A 109 1.78 16.23 24.61
CA VAL A 109 2.72 16.17 23.48
C VAL A 109 2.55 17.45 22.67
N LEU A 110 3.62 18.24 22.56
CA LEU A 110 3.65 19.38 21.65
C LEU A 110 3.86 18.83 20.23
N VAL A 111 2.86 18.95 19.38
CA VAL A 111 2.92 18.50 17.99
C VAL A 111 3.09 19.70 17.07
N ASP A 112 4.05 19.58 16.17
CA ASP A 112 4.35 20.57 15.13
C ASP A 112 3.40 20.37 13.95
N SER A 113 2.90 21.47 13.36
CA SER A 113 1.98 21.42 12.21
C SER A 113 2.56 20.70 10.99
N ARG A 114 3.90 20.63 10.87
CA ARG A 114 4.58 19.91 9.77
C ARG A 114 4.26 18.41 9.75
N LEU A 115 4.00 17.81 10.91
CA LEU A 115 3.62 16.40 10.98
C LEU A 115 2.28 16.15 10.29
N PHE A 116 1.33 17.08 10.46
CA PHE A 116 0.05 16.99 9.77
C PHE A 116 0.17 17.28 8.29
N GLN A 117 1.07 18.15 7.85
CA GLN A 117 1.33 18.36 6.41
C GLN A 117 1.79 17.07 5.72
N GLY A 118 2.64 16.27 6.39
CA GLY A 118 3.02 14.96 5.87
C GLY A 118 1.84 13.98 5.80
N GLN A 119 0.96 14.00 6.80
CA GLN A 119 -0.23 13.15 6.81
C GLN A 119 -1.27 13.56 5.75
N LEU A 120 -1.44 14.87 5.52
CA LEU A 120 -2.24 15.41 4.42
C LEU A 120 -1.68 14.99 3.06
N ALA A 121 -0.36 15.03 2.87
CA ALA A 121 0.28 14.57 1.63
C ALA A 121 0.03 13.07 1.36
N ILE A 122 0.08 12.23 2.40
CA ILE A 122 -0.26 10.81 2.27
C ILE A 122 -1.72 10.64 1.84
N ILE A 123 -2.64 11.36 2.46
CA ILE A 123 -4.08 11.27 2.14
C ILE A 123 -4.35 11.83 0.73
N GLU A 124 -3.68 12.91 0.32
CA GLU A 124 -3.80 13.46 -1.03
C GLU A 124 -3.38 12.47 -2.12
N VAL A 125 -2.30 11.70 -1.88
CA VAL A 125 -1.79 10.73 -2.86
C VAL A 125 -2.60 9.43 -2.88
N TYR A 126 -3.08 8.95 -1.73
CA TYR A 126 -3.68 7.62 -1.63
C TYR A 126 -5.20 7.61 -1.45
N CYS A 127 -5.79 8.64 -0.82
CA CYS A 127 -7.22 8.76 -0.51
C CYS A 127 -7.74 10.20 -0.69
N PRO A 128 -7.71 10.75 -1.91
CA PRO A 128 -8.03 12.16 -2.15
C PRO A 128 -9.48 12.53 -1.79
N ASP A 129 -10.40 11.57 -1.79
CA ASP A 129 -11.81 11.79 -1.43
C ASP A 129 -12.00 12.14 0.06
N GLU A 130 -11.08 11.70 0.92
CA GLU A 130 -11.09 11.93 2.38
C GLU A 130 -10.31 13.19 2.78
N LEU A 131 -9.66 13.84 1.82
CA LEU A 131 -8.70 14.92 2.05
C LEU A 131 -9.36 16.14 2.68
N ASP A 132 -10.53 16.53 2.20
CA ASP A 132 -11.22 17.73 2.67
C ASP A 132 -11.70 17.57 4.11
N GLU A 133 -12.31 16.42 4.44
CA GLU A 133 -12.78 16.15 5.81
C GLU A 133 -11.61 16.01 6.79
N PHE A 134 -10.48 15.46 6.34
CA PHE A 134 -9.29 15.34 7.18
C PHE A 134 -8.56 16.69 7.35
N ARG A 135 -8.52 17.54 6.32
CA ARG A 135 -8.02 18.93 6.42
C ARG A 135 -8.79 19.72 7.47
N GLU A 136 -10.13 19.67 7.44
CA GLU A 136 -10.97 20.35 8.43
C GLU A 136 -10.70 19.86 9.86
N PHE A 137 -10.51 18.55 10.04
CA PHE A 137 -10.13 17.98 11.32
C PHE A 137 -8.76 18.50 11.81
N VAL A 138 -7.75 18.51 10.94
CA VAL A 138 -6.41 19.03 11.27
C VAL A 138 -6.46 20.52 11.63
N ASP A 139 -7.19 21.32 10.86
CA ASP A 139 -7.34 22.77 11.09
C ASP A 139 -8.06 23.08 12.43
N SER A 140 -8.87 22.13 12.92
CA SER A 140 -9.50 22.25 14.25
C SER A 140 -8.54 21.98 15.43
N LEU A 141 -7.35 21.43 15.18
CA LEU A 141 -6.36 21.11 16.21
C LEU A 141 -5.49 22.33 16.53
N GLN A 142 -5.32 22.63 17.82
CA GLN A 142 -4.38 23.66 18.29
C GLN A 142 -2.94 23.14 18.20
N THR A 143 -2.21 23.53 17.15
CA THR A 143 -0.79 23.18 16.95
C THR A 143 0.12 24.38 17.23
N THR A 144 1.40 24.11 17.54
CA THR A 144 2.35 25.12 18.07
C THR A 144 2.73 26.21 17.05
N SER A 145 2.31 26.08 15.80
CA SER A 145 2.63 26.95 14.66
C SER A 145 1.39 27.63 14.04
N SER A 146 0.22 27.58 14.71
CA SER A 146 -0.96 28.39 14.39
C SER A 146 -1.00 29.69 15.19
#